data_AF-A0A8S3HLN8-F1
#
_entry.id   AF-A0A8S3HLN8-F1
#
_cell.length_a   1.000
_cell.length_b   1.000
_cell.length_c   1.000
_cell.angle_alpha   90.00
_cell.angle_beta   90.00
_cell.angle_gamma   90.00
#
_symmetry.space_group_name_H-M   'P 1'
#
loop_
_entity.id
_entity.type
_entity.pdbx_description
1 polymer ?
#
loop_
_entity_poly.entity_id
_entity_poly.type
_entity_poly.pdbx_seq_one_letter_code
_entity_poly.pdbx_strand_id
1 'polypeptide(L)' 'MDIAVANYGTKSLVWFLGSGNGTFENVGTYGGSFDFSPLVIAVGDFNNDGRSKI' A
#
# COMPACT_ATOMS: atom_id res chain seq x y z
N MET A 1 5.96 7.91 -7.76
CA MET A 1 6.52 7.04 -6.71
C MET A 1 5.44 6.93 -5.67
N ASP A 2 5.05 5.73 -5.32
CA ASP A 2 3.83 5.52 -4.56
C ASP A 2 4.18 4.93 -3.20
N ILE A 3 3.28 5.09 -2.23
CA ILE A 3 3.49 4.64 -0.87
C ILE A 3 2.34 3.71 -0.50
N ALA A 4 2.65 2.53 0.04
CA ALA A 4 1.69 1.71 0.75
C ALA A 4 2.09 1.58 2.22
N VAL A 5 1.08 1.59 3.09
CA VAL A 5 1.23 1.60 4.54
C VAL A 5 0.44 0.45 5.14
N ALA A 6 1.15 -0.44 5.84
CA ALA A 6 0.53 -1.38 6.76
C ALA A 6 0.27 -0.64 8.07
N ASN A 7 -1.00 -0.33 8.34
CA ASN A 7 -1.34 0.46 9.51
C ASN A 7 -1.42 -0.46 10.74
N TYR A 8 -0.26 -0.76 11.31
CA TYR A 8 -0.12 -1.63 12.49
C TYR A 8 -0.86 -1.01 13.68
N GLY A 9 -2.02 -1.55 14.02
CA GLY A 9 -2.92 -1.02 15.04
C GLY A 9 -4.34 -0.79 14.52
N THR A 10 -4.49 -0.67 13.19
CA THR A 10 -5.77 -0.81 12.52
C THR A 10 -5.74 -2.05 11.62
N LYS A 11 -6.89 -2.70 11.45
CA LYS A 11 -7.02 -3.83 10.53
C LYS A 11 -7.12 -3.31 9.08
N SER A 12 -6.16 -2.51 8.64
CA SER A 12 -6.21 -1.85 7.33
C SER A 12 -4.84 -1.58 6.69
N LEU A 13 -4.85 -1.56 5.36
CA LEU A 13 -3.80 -1.10 4.48
C LEU A 13 -4.26 0.20 3.81
N VAL A 14 -3.34 1.14 3.58
CA VAL A 14 -3.62 2.41 2.89
C VAL A 14 -2.58 2.58 1.79
N TRP A 15 -2.98 3.11 0.63
CA TRP A 15 -2.05 3.44 -0.44
C TRP A 15 -2.23 4.87 -0.93
N PHE A 16 -1.11 5.48 -1.27
CA PHE A 16 -1.00 6.85 -1.73
C PHE A 16 -0.29 6.90 -3.07
N LEU A 17 -0.86 7.65 -4.00
CA LEU A 17 -0.27 7.90 -5.30
C LEU A 17 0.63 9.15 -5.21
N GLY A 18 1.89 9.04 -5.65
CA GLY A 18 2.76 10.20 -5.71
C GLY A 18 2.49 11.02 -6.95
N SER A 19 2.23 12.32 -6.77
CA SER A 19 1.93 13.27 -7.84
C SER A 19 3.18 13.74 -8.61
N GLY A 20 4.38 13.43 -8.12
CA GLY A 20 5.66 13.85 -8.72
C GLY A 20 6.14 15.25 -8.30
N ASN A 21 5.35 16.00 -7.52
CA ASN A 21 5.73 17.32 -7.00
C ASN A 21 6.08 17.29 -5.49
N GLY A 22 6.30 16.10 -4.94
CA GLY A 22 6.55 15.89 -3.50
C GLY A 22 5.29 15.72 -2.65
N THR A 23 4.09 15.77 -3.24
CA THR A 23 2.84 15.43 -2.54
C THR A 23 2.39 14.00 -2.83
N PHE A 24 1.54 13.50 -1.92
CA PHE A 24 0.95 12.19 -1.98
C PHE A 24 -0.56 12.31 -1.77
N GLU A 25 -1.33 11.70 -2.66
CA GLU A 25 -2.80 11.66 -2.57
C GLU A 25 -3.23 10.32 -1.98
N ASN A 26 -4.15 10.33 -1.01
CA ASN A 26 -4.76 9.09 -0.53
C ASN A 26 -5.73 8.57 -1.59
N VAL A 27 -5.44 7.41 -2.17
CA VAL A 27 -6.25 6.85 -3.25
C VAL A 27 -6.92 5.54 -2.86
N GLY A 28 -6.76 5.09 -1.62
CA GLY A 28 -7.60 4.03 -1.09
C GLY A 28 -7.15 3.45 0.23
N THR A 29 -8.11 2.79 0.87
CA THR A 29 -7.93 2.02 2.10
C THR A 29 -8.59 0.67 1.90
N TYR A 30 -7.88 -0.40 2.23
CA TYR A 30 -8.43 -1.74 2.30
C TYR A 30 -8.37 -2.19 3.76
N GLY A 31 -9.52 -2.42 4.38
CA GLY A 31 -9.57 -2.77 5.80
C GLY A 31 -10.90 -3.33 6.25
N GLY A 32 -10.93 -3.84 7.48
CA GLY A 32 -12.11 -4.43 8.11
C GLY A 32 -12.30 -5.93 7.87
N SER A 33 -11.65 -6.48 6.84
CA SER A 33 -11.69 -7.92 6.52
C SER A 33 -10.55 -8.73 7.14
N PHE A 34 -9.57 -8.06 7.76
CA PHE A 34 -8.45 -8.75 8.40
C PHE A 34 -8.78 -9.13 9.84
N ASP A 35 -8.48 -10.36 10.20
CA ASP A 35 -8.52 -10.80 11.61
C ASP A 35 -7.26 -10.42 12.39
N PHE A 36 -6.24 -9.88 11.71
CA PHE A 36 -4.95 -9.49 12.26
C PHE A 36 -4.58 -8.04 11.91
N SER A 37 -3.61 -7.48 12.62
CA SER A 37 -3.00 -6.19 12.27
C SER A 37 -1.86 -6.42 11.28
N PRO A 38 -1.90 -5.81 10.09
CA PRO A 38 -0.82 -5.96 9.12
C PRO A 38 0.47 -5.34 9.67
N LEU A 39 1.58 -6.07 9.53
CA LEU A 39 2.89 -5.65 10.03
C LEU A 39 3.87 -5.28 8.92
N VAL A 40 3.75 -5.95 7.77
CA VAL A 40 4.71 -5.82 6.65
C VAL A 40 3.97 -5.87 5.33
N ILE A 41 4.47 -5.13 4.34
CA ILE A 41 4.02 -5.18 2.94
C ILE A 41 5.20 -5.70 2.11
N ALA A 42 4.96 -6.73 1.29
CA ALA A 42 5.92 -7.20 0.31
C ALA A 42 5.69 -6.47 -1.01
N VAL A 43 6.77 -6.07 -1.68
CA VAL A 43 6.72 -5.38 -2.97
C VAL A 43 7.57 -6.15 -3.96
N GLY A 44 7.03 -6.41 -5.16
CA GLY A 44 7.76 -7.14 -6.19
C GLY A 44 7.04 -7.18 -7.52
N ASP A 45 7.77 -7.52 -8.58
CA ASP A 45 7.17 -7.80 -9.89
C ASP A 45 6.70 -9.26 -9.95
N PHE A 46 5.50 -9.52 -9.46
CA PHE A 46 4.96 -10.87 -9.35
C PHE A 46 4.47 -11.48 -10.67
N ASN A 47 4.34 -10.68 -11.74
CA ASN A 47 3.86 -11.14 -13.05
C ASN A 47 4.86 -10.90 -14.20
N ASN A 48 6.06 -10.39 -13.89
CA ASN A 48 7.16 -10.18 -14.82
C ASN A 48 6.85 -9.17 -15.96
N ASP A 49 6.08 -8.12 -15.67
CA ASP A 49 5.78 -7.03 -16.63
C ASP A 49 6.69 -5.81 -16.49
N GLY A 50 7.70 -5.88 -15.62
CA GLY A 50 8.64 -4.80 -15.34
C GLY A 50 8.12 -3.76 -14.35
N ARG A 51 6.92 -3.94 -13.77
CA ARG A 51 6.35 -3.04 -12.75
C ARG A 51 6.26 -3.75 -11.41
N SER A 52 6.60 -3.07 -10.33
CA SER A 52 6.38 -3.64 -9.00
C SER A 52 4.90 -3.53 -8.61
N LYS A 53 4.40 -4.52 -7.87
CA LYS A 53 3.08 -4.55 -7.26
C LYS A 53 3.20 -4.63 -5.74
N ILE A 54 2.15 -4.15 -5.11
CA ILE A 54 1.84 -4.28 -3.68
C ILE A 54 0.63 -5.20 -3.56
#